data_AF-A0AB40CPQ6-F1
#
_entry.id   AF-A0AB40CPQ6-F1
#
_cell.length_a   1.000
_cell.length_b   1.000
_cell.length_c   1.000
_cell.angle_alpha   90.00
_cell.angle_beta   90.00
_cell.angle_gamma   90.00
#
_symmetry.space_group_name_H-M   'P 1'
#
loop_
_entity.id
_entity.type
_entity.pdbx_description
1 polymer ?
#
loop_
_entity_poly.entity_id
_entity_poly.type
_entity_poly.pdbx_seq_one_letter_code
_entity_poly.pdbx_strand_id
1 'polypeptide(L)'
;MICVLSHFVDDDIVGAVTSRLHVCLCRNNLPGVRQYLEIFAMQIYLKFPALVEQQLLPIFYNYNMRPQALSSYVFIATNVILHAGDLPMQLKHLHGLLPSIIPFLTSHHHSLRGFTQLLVYHVLCKLWPALGPGTSEVAPLEKKCFEDLKLYLAENPDCVRLRASMEGFLDAFDPVKSATPTGVFNARDEGLEFECVPVSLMEHVITFLNDVRNDLRDSIAKDAMAIKNESITHADSCKDSAELLKANEDGAFPLNRIDFSLDFQKKITVQEYGSADFLGDSEPPKLLLEMEKEDQLLRPVIQSRNQAVQRIKESQQQFIFVASLLDRIPNIAGLARTCEVFKAAGLAVSDASIIHDKQFQLIRIDSNGNTSHQSFISV
;
A
#
# COMPACT_ATOMS: atom_id res chain seq x y z
N MET A 1 -3.95 14.89 8.27
CA MET A 1 -4.49 15.94 9.19
C MET A 1 -5.97 15.80 9.54
N ILE A 2 -6.89 15.72 8.56
CA ILE A 2 -8.34 15.65 8.85
C ILE A 2 -8.71 14.50 9.81
N CYS A 3 -7.98 13.39 9.77
CA CYS A 3 -8.13 12.25 10.69
C CYS A 3 -8.09 12.65 12.17
N VAL A 4 -7.25 13.62 12.54
CA VAL A 4 -7.14 14.11 13.92
C VAL A 4 -8.46 14.76 14.35
N LEU A 5 -9.16 15.39 13.40
CA LEU A 5 -10.41 16.09 13.67
C LEU A 5 -11.60 15.15 13.91
N SER A 6 -11.46 13.84 13.67
CA SER A 6 -12.54 12.87 13.92
C SER A 6 -13.02 12.88 15.38
N HIS A 7 -12.12 13.20 16.31
CA HIS A 7 -12.40 13.26 17.74
C HIS A 7 -13.44 14.33 18.10
N PHE A 8 -13.50 15.42 17.32
CA PHE A 8 -14.42 16.54 17.51
C PHE A 8 -15.76 16.37 16.79
N VAL A 9 -15.98 15.24 16.12
CA VAL A 9 -17.27 14.94 15.47
C VAL A 9 -18.21 14.33 16.48
N ASP A 10 -19.25 15.05 16.85
CA ASP A 10 -20.27 14.60 17.81
C ASP A 10 -21.61 14.34 17.13
N ASP A 11 -22.58 13.79 17.85
CA ASP A 11 -23.89 13.35 17.32
C ASP A 11 -24.63 14.47 16.55
N ASP A 12 -24.46 15.73 16.97
CA ASP A 12 -25.11 16.89 16.35
C ASP A 12 -24.66 17.14 14.90
N ILE A 13 -23.39 16.81 14.58
CA ILE A 13 -22.79 17.13 13.28
C ILE A 13 -22.47 15.88 12.45
N VAL A 14 -22.52 14.69 13.04
CA VAL A 14 -22.08 13.45 12.40
C VAL A 14 -22.81 13.19 11.08
N GLY A 15 -24.12 13.45 11.00
CA GLY A 15 -24.88 13.25 9.75
C GLY A 15 -24.44 14.16 8.60
N ALA A 16 -24.13 15.43 8.90
CA ALA A 16 -23.62 16.37 7.91
C ALA A 16 -22.19 16.03 7.49
N VAL A 17 -21.36 15.61 8.45
CA VAL A 17 -19.97 15.18 8.22
C VAL A 17 -19.94 13.93 7.33
N THR A 18 -20.74 12.90 7.62
CA THR A 18 -20.71 11.66 6.86
C THR A 18 -21.23 11.85 5.44
N SER A 19 -22.27 12.67 5.24
CA SER A 19 -22.75 13.04 3.90
C SER A 19 -21.63 13.64 3.03
N ARG A 20 -20.86 14.60 3.58
CA ARG A 20 -19.71 15.20 2.88
C ARG A 20 -18.57 14.19 2.69
N LEU A 21 -18.31 13.35 3.69
CA LEU A 21 -17.29 12.30 3.62
C LEU A 21 -17.55 11.33 2.48
N HIS A 22 -18.79 10.87 2.30
CA HIS A 22 -19.18 10.01 1.18
C HIS A 22 -18.94 10.67 -0.18
N VAL A 23 -19.28 11.95 -0.31
CA VAL A 23 -18.98 12.72 -1.54
C VAL A 23 -17.47 12.79 -1.78
N CYS A 24 -16.67 13.04 -0.75
CA CYS A 24 -15.22 13.12 -0.86
C CYS A 24 -14.57 11.78 -1.24
N LEU A 25 -14.98 10.67 -0.62
CA LEU A 25 -14.48 9.31 -0.95
C LEU A 25 -14.83 8.89 -2.37
N CYS A 26 -16.01 9.31 -2.84
CA CYS A 26 -16.46 9.11 -4.21
C CYS A 26 -15.80 10.04 -5.22
N ARG A 27 -14.92 10.98 -4.84
CA ARG A 27 -14.13 11.80 -5.77
C ARG A 27 -12.79 11.16 -6.07
N ASN A 28 -12.17 11.61 -7.16
CA ASN A 28 -10.78 11.25 -7.45
C ASN A 28 -9.89 12.15 -6.59
N ASN A 29 -9.15 11.55 -5.67
CA ASN A 29 -8.21 12.24 -4.79
C ASN A 29 -6.81 11.68 -5.04
N LEU A 30 -5.78 12.48 -4.73
CA LEU A 30 -4.41 11.99 -4.62
C LEU A 30 -4.36 10.84 -3.60
N PRO A 31 -3.50 9.82 -3.80
CA PRO A 31 -3.44 8.64 -2.93
C PRO A 31 -3.31 8.97 -1.45
N GLY A 32 -2.46 9.94 -1.11
CA GLY A 32 -2.29 10.35 0.28
C GLY A 32 -3.53 11.02 0.89
N VAL A 33 -4.18 11.91 0.14
CA VAL A 33 -5.45 12.53 0.58
C VAL A 33 -6.52 11.46 0.80
N ARG A 34 -6.59 10.48 -0.11
CA ARG A 34 -7.51 9.35 -0.01
C ARG A 34 -7.26 8.54 1.27
N GLN A 35 -6.00 8.22 1.59
CA GLN A 35 -5.66 7.49 2.80
C GLN A 35 -6.12 8.23 4.06
N TYR A 36 -5.97 9.56 4.12
CA TYR A 36 -6.49 10.33 5.25
C TYR A 36 -8.02 10.36 5.31
N LEU A 37 -8.71 10.40 4.18
CA LEU A 37 -10.17 10.28 4.16
C LEU A 37 -10.62 8.89 4.64
N GLU A 38 -9.90 7.83 4.25
CA GLU A 38 -10.18 6.46 4.69
C GLU A 38 -9.96 6.29 6.20
N ILE A 39 -8.83 6.78 6.74
CA ILE A 39 -8.56 6.74 8.19
C ILE A 39 -9.63 7.55 8.94
N PHE A 40 -9.97 8.74 8.46
CA PHE A 40 -11.05 9.55 9.06
C PHE A 40 -12.37 8.79 9.04
N ALA A 41 -12.74 8.15 7.92
CA ALA A 41 -13.96 7.36 7.81
C ALA A 41 -13.97 6.19 8.80
N MET A 42 -12.85 5.46 8.94
CA MET A 42 -12.72 4.40 9.94
C MET A 42 -12.98 4.94 11.34
N GLN A 43 -12.40 6.08 11.71
CA GLN A 43 -12.61 6.68 13.03
C GLN A 43 -14.08 7.05 13.26
N ILE A 44 -14.77 7.59 12.25
CA ILE A 44 -16.20 7.90 12.38
C ILE A 44 -17.03 6.64 12.59
N TYR A 45 -16.80 5.57 11.83
CA TYR A 45 -17.55 4.32 12.02
C TYR A 45 -17.22 3.59 13.33
N LEU A 46 -15.99 3.72 13.82
CA LEU A 46 -15.59 3.20 15.13
C LEU A 46 -16.22 4.02 16.28
N LYS A 47 -16.30 5.35 16.15
CA LYS A 47 -16.96 6.23 17.14
C LYS A 47 -18.48 6.10 17.13
N PHE A 48 -19.08 5.87 15.97
CA PHE A 48 -20.53 5.76 15.77
C PHE A 48 -20.94 4.44 15.09
N PRO A 49 -20.95 3.30 15.82
CA PRO A 49 -21.16 1.98 15.22
C PRO A 49 -22.52 1.79 14.52
N ALA A 50 -23.55 2.53 14.93
CA ALA A 50 -24.87 2.50 14.29
C ALA A 50 -24.82 2.90 12.81
N LEU A 51 -23.87 3.75 12.42
CA LEU A 51 -23.70 4.19 11.04
C LEU A 51 -23.20 3.08 10.11
N VAL A 52 -22.61 2.01 10.65
CA VAL A 52 -22.13 0.89 9.85
C VAL A 52 -23.31 0.22 9.12
N GLU A 53 -24.38 -0.09 9.83
CA GLU A 53 -25.58 -0.70 9.23
C GLU A 53 -26.38 0.32 8.40
N GLN A 54 -26.44 1.57 8.85
CA GLN A 54 -27.26 2.61 8.20
C GLN A 54 -26.65 3.18 6.91
N GLN A 55 -25.31 3.29 6.84
CA GLN A 55 -24.63 4.02 5.77
C GLN A 55 -23.55 3.19 5.08
N LEU A 56 -22.72 2.45 5.81
CA LEU A 56 -21.61 1.69 5.21
C LEU A 56 -22.10 0.44 4.47
N LEU A 57 -22.96 -0.36 5.12
CA LEU A 57 -23.47 -1.61 4.55
C LEU A 57 -24.24 -1.41 3.23
N PRO A 58 -25.15 -0.43 3.08
CA PRO A 58 -25.87 -0.19 1.83
C PRO A 58 -24.97 0.11 0.62
N ILE A 59 -23.76 0.64 0.84
CA ILE A 59 -22.83 0.98 -0.25
C ILE A 59 -22.41 -0.25 -1.04
N PHE A 60 -22.22 -1.39 -0.37
CA PHE A 60 -21.81 -2.64 -1.01
C PHE A 60 -22.90 -3.26 -1.89
N TYR A 61 -24.16 -2.83 -1.73
CA TYR A 61 -25.27 -3.21 -2.60
C TYR A 61 -25.50 -2.23 -3.76
N ASN A 62 -24.73 -1.12 -3.83
CA ASN A 62 -24.75 -0.24 -4.99
C ASN A 62 -23.75 -0.72 -6.05
N TYR A 63 -24.23 -1.57 -6.96
CA TYR A 63 -23.41 -2.16 -8.03
C TYR A 63 -22.88 -1.16 -9.07
N ASN A 64 -23.37 0.08 -9.07
CA ASN A 64 -22.87 1.14 -9.94
C ASN A 64 -21.69 1.92 -9.33
N MET A 65 -21.26 1.56 -8.12
CA MET A 65 -20.16 2.23 -7.44
C MET A 65 -18.84 2.06 -8.21
N ARG A 66 -18.08 3.14 -8.33
CA ARG A 66 -16.78 3.11 -9.02
C ARG A 66 -15.79 2.23 -8.26
N PRO A 67 -15.03 1.33 -8.93
CA PRO A 67 -14.12 0.41 -8.26
C PRO A 67 -13.13 1.08 -7.31
N GLN A 68 -12.62 2.26 -7.65
CA GLN A 68 -11.69 3.01 -6.80
C GLN A 68 -12.32 3.42 -5.45
N ALA A 69 -13.56 3.93 -5.46
CA ALA A 69 -14.28 4.29 -4.24
C ALA A 69 -14.67 3.04 -3.47
N LEU A 70 -15.08 1.98 -4.17
CA LEU A 70 -15.43 0.71 -3.59
C LEU A 70 -14.24 0.05 -2.87
N SER A 71 -13.02 0.14 -3.43
CA SER A 71 -11.78 -0.28 -2.76
C SER A 71 -11.59 0.44 -1.43
N SER A 72 -11.79 1.76 -1.39
CA SER A 72 -11.74 2.54 -0.14
C SER A 72 -12.77 2.03 0.87
N TYR A 73 -14.01 1.74 0.45
CA TYR A 73 -15.03 1.19 1.35
C TYR A 73 -14.71 -0.22 1.85
N VAL A 74 -14.15 -1.09 1.00
CA VAL A 74 -13.66 -2.41 1.44
C VAL A 74 -12.59 -2.23 2.52
N PHE A 75 -11.62 -1.34 2.30
CA PHE A 75 -10.58 -1.04 3.29
C PHE A 75 -11.13 -0.49 4.61
N ILE A 76 -12.06 0.45 4.54
CA ILE A 76 -12.75 1.00 5.71
C ILE A 76 -13.48 -0.13 6.46
N ALA A 77 -14.28 -0.92 5.76
CA ALA A 77 -15.09 -1.97 6.36
C ALA A 77 -14.24 -3.06 7.01
N THR A 78 -13.16 -3.52 6.37
CA THR A 78 -12.28 -4.54 6.97
C THR A 78 -11.59 -4.02 8.23
N ASN A 79 -11.20 -2.75 8.27
CA ASN A 79 -10.60 -2.16 9.47
C ASN A 79 -11.63 -1.90 10.58
N VAL A 80 -12.87 -1.52 10.22
CA VAL A 80 -13.97 -1.40 11.20
C VAL A 80 -14.28 -2.76 11.84
N ILE A 81 -14.28 -3.83 11.06
CA ILE A 81 -14.44 -5.21 11.57
C ILE A 81 -13.33 -5.55 12.57
N LEU A 82 -12.07 -5.24 12.23
CA LEU A 82 -10.89 -5.65 13.00
C LEU A 82 -10.61 -4.81 14.25
N HIS A 83 -10.98 -3.52 14.23
CA HIS A 83 -10.63 -2.56 15.27
C HIS A 83 -11.83 -2.06 16.08
N ALA A 84 -13.00 -2.69 15.94
CA ALA A 84 -14.11 -2.44 16.86
C ALA A 84 -13.71 -2.79 18.29
N GLY A 85 -14.27 -2.05 19.26
CA GLY A 85 -13.75 -1.99 20.63
C GLY A 85 -13.77 -3.33 21.39
N ASP A 86 -14.79 -4.15 21.18
CA ASP A 86 -14.98 -5.45 21.83
C ASP A 86 -15.32 -6.56 20.83
N LEU A 87 -14.97 -7.81 21.21
CA LEU A 87 -15.19 -8.98 20.35
C LEU A 87 -16.65 -9.16 19.90
N PRO A 88 -17.68 -8.95 20.74
CA PRO A 88 -19.08 -9.01 20.28
C PRO A 88 -19.39 -8.02 19.15
N MET A 89 -18.88 -6.79 19.22
CA MET A 89 -19.07 -5.79 18.15
C MET A 89 -18.27 -6.15 16.91
N GLN A 90 -17.05 -6.67 17.05
CA GLN A 90 -16.27 -7.19 15.92
C GLN A 90 -17.03 -8.30 15.19
N LEU A 91 -17.60 -9.27 15.92
CA LEU A 91 -18.42 -10.34 15.34
C LEU A 91 -19.70 -9.82 14.72
N LYS A 92 -20.35 -8.82 15.34
CA LYS A 92 -21.52 -8.15 14.77
C LYS A 92 -21.19 -7.52 13.42
N HIS A 93 -20.11 -6.74 13.35
CA HIS A 93 -19.66 -6.12 12.10
C HIS A 93 -19.18 -7.16 11.08
N LEU A 94 -18.50 -8.22 11.52
CA LEU A 94 -18.09 -9.33 10.66
C LEU A 94 -19.31 -9.95 9.96
N HIS A 95 -20.35 -10.32 10.72
CA HIS A 95 -21.56 -10.92 10.16
C HIS A 95 -22.33 -9.97 9.23
N GLY A 96 -22.32 -8.66 9.50
CA GLY A 96 -22.99 -7.68 8.65
C GLY A 96 -22.22 -7.35 7.37
N LEU A 97 -20.92 -7.06 7.48
CA LEU A 97 -20.12 -6.50 6.40
C LEU A 97 -19.43 -7.56 5.55
N LEU A 98 -18.89 -8.63 6.14
CA LEU A 98 -18.11 -9.61 5.39
C LEU A 98 -18.91 -10.25 4.23
N PRO A 99 -20.16 -10.69 4.43
CA PRO A 99 -20.96 -11.25 3.33
C PRO A 99 -21.14 -10.28 2.15
N SER A 100 -21.25 -8.97 2.44
CA SER A 100 -21.40 -7.94 1.40
C SER A 100 -20.10 -7.66 0.64
N ILE A 101 -18.93 -7.98 1.23
CA ILE A 101 -17.60 -7.76 0.64
C ILE A 101 -17.17 -8.95 -0.22
N ILE A 102 -17.56 -10.18 0.15
CA ILE A 102 -17.18 -11.42 -0.55
C ILE A 102 -17.36 -11.36 -2.08
N PRO A 103 -18.47 -10.82 -2.64
CA PRO A 103 -18.63 -10.75 -4.09
C PRO A 103 -17.49 -10.01 -4.80
N PHE A 104 -16.79 -9.09 -4.15
CA PHE A 104 -15.70 -8.35 -4.79
C PHE A 104 -14.41 -9.18 -4.96
N LEU A 105 -14.32 -10.34 -4.31
CA LEU A 105 -13.26 -11.34 -4.58
C LEU A 105 -13.28 -11.88 -6.01
N THR A 106 -14.40 -11.71 -6.72
CA THR A 106 -14.58 -12.15 -8.11
C THR A 106 -14.68 -10.98 -9.09
N SER A 107 -14.41 -9.74 -8.64
CA SER A 107 -14.52 -8.55 -9.48
C SER A 107 -13.63 -8.63 -10.74
N HIS A 108 -14.15 -8.13 -11.87
CA HIS A 108 -13.37 -7.96 -13.09
C HIS A 108 -12.30 -6.85 -12.96
N HIS A 109 -12.50 -5.90 -12.04
CA HIS A 109 -11.51 -4.88 -11.77
C HIS A 109 -10.37 -5.48 -10.93
N HIS A 110 -9.28 -5.86 -11.60
CA HIS A 110 -8.16 -6.58 -10.99
C HIS A 110 -7.62 -5.95 -9.70
N SER A 111 -7.50 -4.61 -9.61
CA SER A 111 -7.02 -3.94 -8.39
C SER A 111 -8.01 -4.07 -7.24
N LEU A 112 -9.32 -4.01 -7.50
CA LEU A 112 -10.33 -4.19 -6.46
C LEU A 112 -10.30 -5.65 -6.00
N ARG A 113 -10.28 -6.59 -6.95
CA ARG A 113 -10.22 -8.02 -6.66
C ARG A 113 -9.02 -8.39 -5.78
N GLY A 114 -7.80 -8.03 -6.20
CA GLY A 114 -6.58 -8.34 -5.46
C GLY A 114 -6.59 -7.69 -4.07
N PHE A 115 -7.04 -6.44 -3.99
CA PHE A 115 -7.16 -5.74 -2.72
C PHE A 115 -8.17 -6.38 -1.77
N THR A 116 -9.33 -6.80 -2.27
CA THR A 116 -10.32 -7.53 -1.48
C THR A 116 -9.78 -8.88 -1.01
N GLN A 117 -9.07 -9.63 -1.87
CA GLN A 117 -8.44 -10.91 -1.50
C GLN A 117 -7.48 -10.74 -0.32
N LEU A 118 -6.64 -9.71 -0.37
CA LEU A 118 -5.69 -9.36 0.68
C LEU A 118 -6.40 -9.06 2.01
N LEU A 119 -7.39 -8.16 1.98
CA LEU A 119 -8.06 -7.68 3.18
C LEU A 119 -9.00 -8.72 3.80
N VAL A 120 -9.72 -9.48 2.98
CA VAL A 120 -10.58 -10.58 3.47
C VAL A 120 -9.73 -11.66 4.13
N TYR A 121 -8.59 -12.04 3.54
CA TYR A 121 -7.66 -12.96 4.18
C TYR A 121 -7.22 -12.44 5.56
N HIS A 122 -6.87 -11.16 5.65
CA HIS A 122 -6.44 -10.55 6.91
C HIS A 122 -7.55 -10.58 7.99
N VAL A 123 -8.79 -10.27 7.61
CA VAL A 123 -9.96 -10.38 8.50
C VAL A 123 -10.16 -11.82 8.98
N LEU A 124 -10.14 -12.78 8.06
CA LEU A 124 -10.30 -14.19 8.39
C LEU A 124 -9.17 -14.66 9.32
N CYS A 125 -7.90 -14.36 9.04
CA CYS A 125 -6.81 -14.79 9.92
C CYS A 125 -6.91 -14.24 11.34
N LYS A 126 -7.32 -12.99 11.52
CA LYS A 126 -7.43 -12.36 12.85
C LYS A 126 -8.67 -12.79 13.64
N LEU A 127 -9.82 -12.95 13.00
CA LEU A 127 -11.08 -13.21 13.71
C LEU A 127 -11.53 -14.68 13.68
N TRP A 128 -11.02 -15.48 12.75
CA TRP A 128 -11.39 -16.90 12.65
C TRP A 128 -11.14 -17.71 13.93
N PRO A 129 -10.02 -17.51 14.68
CA PRO A 129 -9.82 -18.20 15.95
C PRO A 129 -10.93 -17.92 16.97
N ALA A 130 -11.51 -16.71 16.93
CA ALA A 130 -12.57 -16.28 17.84
C ALA A 130 -13.96 -16.82 17.46
N LEU A 131 -14.15 -17.31 16.22
CA LEU A 131 -15.40 -17.97 15.80
C LEU A 131 -15.54 -19.40 16.37
N GLY A 132 -14.51 -19.90 17.08
CA GLY A 132 -14.53 -21.11 17.90
C GLY A 132 -14.70 -22.42 17.12
N PRO A 133 -14.17 -23.56 17.62
CA PRO A 133 -14.65 -24.87 17.17
C PRO A 133 -16.12 -25.00 17.61
N GLY A 134 -17.03 -25.18 16.65
CA GLY A 134 -18.44 -25.34 16.97
C GLY A 134 -18.61 -26.58 17.84
N THR A 135 -19.45 -26.51 18.87
CA THR A 135 -19.78 -27.65 19.74
C THR A 135 -20.60 -28.75 19.06
N SER A 136 -20.84 -28.63 17.75
CA SER A 136 -21.60 -29.57 16.92
C SER A 136 -20.67 -30.50 16.15
N GLU A 137 -21.00 -31.79 16.10
CA GLU A 137 -20.26 -32.82 15.34
C GLU A 137 -20.13 -32.48 13.84
N VAL A 138 -20.98 -31.60 13.31
CA VAL A 138 -20.94 -31.16 11.92
C VAL A 138 -20.86 -29.63 11.85
N ALA A 139 -19.72 -29.12 11.38
CA ALA A 139 -19.57 -27.68 11.11
C ALA A 139 -20.60 -27.21 10.06
N PRO A 140 -21.25 -26.04 10.25
CA PRO A 140 -22.20 -25.49 9.30
C PRO A 140 -21.52 -25.20 7.95
N LEU A 141 -22.30 -25.24 6.85
CA LEU A 141 -21.80 -25.03 5.50
C LEU A 141 -21.03 -23.70 5.37
N GLU A 142 -21.58 -22.63 5.93
CA GLU A 142 -20.96 -21.29 5.94
C GLU A 142 -19.54 -21.35 6.50
N LYS A 143 -19.38 -22.01 7.65
CA LYS A 143 -18.07 -22.17 8.29
C LYS A 143 -17.10 -22.96 7.43
N LYS A 144 -17.56 -24.04 6.79
CA LYS A 144 -16.72 -24.81 5.85
C LYS A 144 -16.30 -23.96 4.65
N CYS A 145 -17.22 -23.22 4.04
CA CYS A 145 -16.94 -22.35 2.91
C CYS A 145 -15.92 -21.25 3.27
N PHE A 146 -16.02 -20.66 4.47
CA PHE A 146 -15.07 -19.66 4.91
C PHE A 146 -13.70 -20.24 5.31
N GLU A 147 -13.65 -21.46 5.85
CA GLU A 147 -12.38 -22.17 6.07
C GLU A 147 -11.69 -22.47 4.73
N ASP A 148 -12.42 -23.02 3.77
CA ASP A 148 -11.90 -23.32 2.44
C ASP A 148 -11.45 -22.05 1.70
N LEU A 149 -12.21 -20.96 1.84
CA LEU A 149 -11.85 -19.65 1.31
C LEU A 149 -10.56 -19.12 1.96
N LYS A 150 -10.46 -19.22 3.29
CA LYS A 150 -9.26 -18.81 4.02
C LYS A 150 -8.04 -19.63 3.58
N LEU A 151 -8.19 -20.95 3.45
CA LEU A 151 -7.15 -21.86 2.97
C LEU A 151 -6.75 -21.55 1.53
N TYR A 152 -7.71 -21.30 0.63
CA TYR A 152 -7.41 -20.88 -0.73
C TYR A 152 -6.61 -19.59 -0.76
N LEU A 153 -7.06 -18.56 -0.02
CA LEU A 153 -6.33 -17.30 0.07
C LEU A 153 -4.95 -17.51 0.70
N ALA A 154 -4.81 -18.42 1.67
CA ALA A 154 -3.56 -18.79 2.33
C ALA A 154 -2.55 -19.46 1.38
N GLU A 155 -2.97 -20.45 0.60
CA GLU A 155 -2.06 -21.34 -0.13
C GLU A 155 -1.92 -20.99 -1.62
N ASN A 156 -2.85 -20.23 -2.20
CA ASN A 156 -2.80 -19.88 -3.61
C ASN A 156 -1.53 -19.06 -3.92
N PRO A 157 -0.67 -19.47 -4.89
CA PRO A 157 0.61 -18.81 -5.14
C PRO A 157 0.51 -17.31 -5.45
N ASP A 158 -0.51 -16.88 -6.20
CA ASP A 158 -0.70 -15.47 -6.53
C ASP A 158 -1.11 -14.65 -5.30
N CYS A 159 -1.97 -15.21 -4.45
CA CYS A 159 -2.36 -14.60 -3.18
C CYS A 159 -1.16 -14.52 -2.23
N VAL A 160 -0.34 -15.57 -2.15
CA VAL A 160 0.90 -15.61 -1.36
C VAL A 160 1.87 -14.51 -1.82
N ARG A 161 2.11 -14.40 -3.13
CA ARG A 161 2.98 -13.36 -3.71
C ARG A 161 2.47 -11.95 -3.39
N LEU A 162 1.18 -11.71 -3.59
CA LEU A 162 0.56 -10.43 -3.25
C LEU A 162 0.75 -10.11 -1.76
N ARG A 163 0.52 -11.07 -0.87
CA ARG A 163 0.71 -10.83 0.58
C ARG A 163 2.16 -10.55 0.96
N ALA A 164 3.11 -11.33 0.42
CA ALA A 164 4.53 -11.12 0.68
C ALA A 164 4.96 -9.71 0.26
N SER A 165 4.42 -9.19 -0.84
CA SER A 165 4.69 -7.80 -1.27
C SER A 165 4.11 -6.72 -0.36
N MET A 166 3.19 -7.09 0.54
CA MET A 166 2.49 -6.18 1.47
C MET A 166 2.85 -6.48 2.94
N GLU A 167 3.84 -7.34 3.17
CA GLU A 167 4.27 -7.76 4.51
C GLU A 167 4.76 -6.56 5.33
N GLY A 168 4.50 -6.57 6.64
CA GLY A 168 4.81 -5.46 7.54
C GLY A 168 3.80 -4.30 7.51
N PHE A 169 3.16 -4.00 6.37
CA PHE A 169 2.18 -2.90 6.29
C PHE A 169 0.85 -3.21 6.98
N LEU A 170 0.31 -4.41 6.75
CA LEU A 170 -1.00 -4.80 7.27
C LEU A 170 -1.00 -5.01 8.79
N ASP A 171 0.08 -5.56 9.33
CA ASP A 171 0.17 -5.84 10.77
C ASP A 171 0.58 -4.62 11.59
N ALA A 172 1.31 -3.67 10.99
CA ALA A 172 1.68 -2.42 11.64
C ALA A 172 0.56 -1.37 11.63
N PHE A 173 -0.41 -1.48 10.71
CA PHE A 173 -1.46 -0.49 10.58
C PHE A 173 -2.47 -0.57 11.73
N ASP A 174 -2.68 0.56 12.39
CA ASP A 174 -3.68 0.74 13.43
C ASP A 174 -4.44 2.05 13.15
N PRO A 175 -5.75 2.00 12.84
CA PRO A 175 -6.50 3.18 12.46
C PRO A 175 -6.61 4.19 13.61
N VAL A 176 -6.63 3.75 14.87
CA VAL A 176 -6.73 4.63 16.05
C VAL A 176 -5.42 5.38 16.24
N LYS A 177 -4.28 4.67 16.21
CA LYS A 177 -2.96 5.31 16.29
C LYS A 177 -2.72 6.23 15.11
N SER A 178 -3.08 5.80 13.89
CA SER A 178 -2.89 6.57 12.66
C SER A 178 -3.72 7.87 12.60
N ALA A 179 -4.76 7.98 13.41
CA ALA A 179 -5.56 9.20 13.54
C ALA A 179 -5.03 10.18 14.59
N THR A 180 -4.03 9.80 15.40
CA THR A 180 -3.40 10.70 16.37
C THR A 180 -2.39 11.62 15.71
N PRO A 181 -2.09 12.82 16.28
CA PRO A 181 -1.00 13.66 15.78
C PRO A 181 0.32 12.89 15.68
N THR A 182 0.66 12.09 16.70
CA THR A 182 1.86 11.25 16.68
C THR A 182 1.84 10.25 15.52
N GLY A 183 0.72 9.57 15.26
CA GLY A 183 0.62 8.65 14.13
C GLY A 183 0.59 9.33 12.75
N VAL A 184 0.22 10.61 12.67
CA VAL A 184 0.28 11.38 11.42
C VAL A 184 1.70 11.88 11.15
N PHE A 185 2.42 12.29 12.20
CA PHE A 185 3.67 13.04 12.09
C PHE A 185 4.94 12.23 12.42
N ASN A 186 4.84 11.10 13.14
CA ASN A 186 5.99 10.25 13.53
C ASN A 186 5.98 8.85 12.90
N ALA A 187 5.06 8.53 11.98
CA ALA A 187 4.81 7.15 11.54
C ALA A 187 5.76 6.58 10.46
N ARG A 188 6.98 7.09 10.29
CA ARG A 188 7.89 6.58 9.23
C ARG A 188 9.34 6.43 9.65
N ASP A 189 9.98 5.45 8.99
CA ASP A 189 11.38 5.08 9.12
C ASP A 189 12.32 6.23 8.78
N GLU A 190 13.43 6.29 9.52
CA GLU A 190 14.39 7.40 9.50
C GLU A 190 15.14 7.46 8.15
N GLY A 191 14.94 8.52 7.37
CA GLY A 191 15.75 8.81 6.17
C GLY A 191 14.99 9.29 4.93
N LEU A 192 13.65 9.18 4.90
CA LEU A 192 12.83 9.72 3.83
C LEU A 192 12.46 11.18 4.11
N GLU A 193 12.51 12.05 3.10
CA GLU A 193 11.95 13.40 3.19
C GLU A 193 10.49 13.30 3.66
N PHE A 194 10.10 14.15 4.62
CA PHE A 194 8.73 14.21 5.13
C PHE A 194 7.81 14.75 4.02
N GLU A 195 7.39 13.86 3.13
CA GLU A 195 6.22 14.06 2.30
C GLU A 195 5.05 13.59 3.16
N CYS A 196 4.17 14.52 3.51
CA CYS A 196 3.19 14.43 4.60
C CYS A 196 2.18 13.29 4.45
N VAL A 197 2.38 12.31 3.57
CA VAL A 197 1.55 11.11 3.49
C VAL A 197 2.34 9.85 3.16
N PRO A 198 2.20 8.78 3.97
CA PRO A 198 1.73 7.49 3.52
C PRO A 198 1.77 7.15 2.03
N VAL A 199 2.56 6.20 1.54
CA VAL A 199 2.17 5.49 0.33
C VAL A 199 1.02 4.61 0.80
N SER A 200 -0.14 4.77 0.19
CA SER A 200 -1.33 4.07 0.66
C SER A 200 -1.22 2.57 0.38
N LEU A 201 -1.81 1.72 1.23
CA LEU A 201 -1.82 0.27 0.98
C LEU A 201 -2.39 -0.07 -0.41
N MET A 202 -3.43 0.65 -0.83
CA MET A 202 -4.02 0.49 -2.16
C MET A 202 -3.02 0.82 -3.28
N GLU A 203 -2.18 1.84 -3.08
CA GLU A 203 -1.15 2.22 -4.05
C GLU A 203 -0.05 1.17 -4.13
N HIS A 204 0.40 0.63 -3.00
CA HIS A 204 1.32 -0.52 -3.01
C HIS A 204 0.74 -1.70 -3.79
N VAL A 205 -0.52 -2.04 -3.56
CA VAL A 205 -1.22 -3.13 -4.27
C VAL A 205 -1.33 -2.83 -5.76
N ILE A 206 -1.67 -1.59 -6.14
CA ILE A 206 -1.74 -1.18 -7.55
C ILE A 206 -0.37 -1.29 -8.21
N THR A 207 0.69 -0.81 -7.56
CA THR A 207 2.07 -0.90 -8.07
C THR A 207 2.46 -2.35 -8.30
N PHE A 208 2.31 -3.21 -7.29
CA PHE A 208 2.59 -4.65 -7.42
C PHE A 208 1.82 -5.28 -8.60
N LEU A 209 0.52 -5.02 -8.71
CA LEU A 209 -0.29 -5.59 -9.79
C LEU A 209 0.11 -5.08 -11.18
N ASN A 210 0.55 -3.82 -11.27
CA ASN A 210 1.06 -3.26 -12.51
C ASN A 210 2.40 -3.89 -12.89
N ASP A 211 3.29 -4.11 -11.92
CA ASP A 211 4.60 -4.74 -12.13
C ASP A 211 4.43 -6.18 -12.63
N VAL A 212 3.62 -6.99 -11.94
CA VAL A 212 3.30 -8.36 -12.37
C VAL A 212 2.71 -8.40 -13.78
N ARG A 213 1.87 -7.43 -14.14
CA ARG A 213 1.31 -7.33 -15.50
C ARG A 213 2.38 -6.97 -16.53
N ASN A 214 3.32 -6.10 -16.19
CA ASN A 214 4.39 -5.71 -17.09
C ASN A 214 5.37 -6.88 -17.30
N ASP A 215 5.76 -7.57 -16.24
CA ASP A 215 6.58 -8.78 -16.32
C ASP A 215 5.95 -9.85 -17.23
N LEU A 216 4.63 -10.05 -17.10
CA LEU A 216 3.89 -10.97 -17.95
C LEU A 216 3.92 -10.55 -19.42
N ARG A 217 3.76 -9.25 -19.71
CA ARG A 217 3.86 -8.73 -21.08
C ARG A 217 5.25 -8.94 -21.66
N ASP A 218 6.28 -8.75 -20.86
CA ASP A 218 7.66 -8.94 -21.29
C ASP A 218 7.97 -10.41 -21.55
N SER A 219 7.45 -11.32 -20.70
CA SER A 219 7.54 -12.77 -20.94
C SER A 219 6.85 -13.17 -22.24
N ILE A 220 5.61 -12.72 -22.46
CA ILE A 220 4.85 -13.03 -23.68
C ILE A 220 5.57 -12.47 -24.93
N ALA A 221 6.15 -11.28 -24.85
CA ALA A 221 6.93 -10.71 -25.94
C ALA A 221 8.18 -11.52 -26.25
N LYS A 222 8.90 -11.99 -25.22
CA LYS A 222 10.07 -12.88 -25.37
C LYS A 222 9.67 -14.21 -26.00
N ASP A 223 8.58 -14.83 -25.56
CA ASP A 223 8.09 -16.09 -26.10
C ASP A 223 7.66 -15.93 -27.57
N ALA A 224 6.97 -14.83 -27.91
CA ALA A 224 6.60 -14.53 -29.29
C ALA A 224 7.82 -14.30 -30.20
N MET A 225 8.88 -13.66 -29.68
CA MET A 225 10.15 -13.51 -30.40
C MET A 225 10.87 -14.85 -30.56
N ALA A 226 10.86 -15.71 -29.54
CA ALA A 226 11.46 -17.05 -29.63
C ALA A 226 10.75 -17.90 -30.71
N ILE A 227 9.41 -17.92 -30.71
CA ILE A 227 8.62 -18.62 -31.74
C ILE A 227 8.90 -18.05 -33.14
N LYS A 228 9.02 -16.73 -33.27
CA LYS A 228 9.38 -16.09 -34.55
C LYS A 228 10.80 -16.45 -35.00
N ASN A 229 11.75 -16.49 -34.09
CA ASN A 229 13.13 -16.84 -34.41
C ASN A 229 13.27 -18.32 -34.77
N GLU A 230 12.57 -19.22 -34.07
CA GLU A 230 12.51 -20.65 -34.38
C GLU A 230 11.84 -20.93 -35.74
N SER A 231 10.81 -20.17 -36.11
CA SER A 231 10.19 -20.28 -37.43
C SER A 231 11.08 -19.71 -38.56
N ILE A 232 11.89 -18.68 -38.29
CA ILE A 232 12.88 -18.16 -39.24
C ILE A 232 14.05 -19.15 -39.42
N THR A 233 14.55 -19.76 -38.36
CA THR A 233 15.63 -20.77 -38.47
C THR A 233 15.17 -22.03 -39.19
N HIS A 234 13.89 -22.43 -39.05
CA HIS A 234 13.31 -23.48 -39.89
C HIS A 234 13.14 -23.06 -41.37
N ALA A 235 12.86 -21.78 -41.64
CA ALA A 235 12.78 -21.27 -43.02
C ALA A 235 14.16 -21.13 -43.69
N ASP A 236 15.21 -20.76 -42.95
CA ASP A 236 16.57 -20.66 -43.48
C ASP A 236 17.24 -22.05 -43.62
N SER A 237 16.87 -23.04 -42.79
CA SER A 237 17.20 -24.46 -43.02
C SER A 237 16.52 -25.04 -44.27
N CYS A 238 15.44 -24.42 -44.75
CA CYS A 238 14.71 -24.86 -45.95
C CYS A 238 15.18 -24.16 -47.24
N LYS A 239 16.11 -23.20 -47.15
CA LYS A 239 16.72 -22.59 -48.35
C LYS A 239 17.80 -23.45 -48.98
N ASP A 240 18.42 -24.38 -48.23
CA ASP A 240 19.38 -25.36 -48.78
C ASP A 240 18.72 -26.56 -49.48
N SER A 241 17.39 -26.63 -49.51
CA SER A 241 16.63 -27.68 -50.21
C SER A 241 15.74 -27.14 -51.33
N ALA A 242 15.95 -25.90 -51.76
CA ALA A 242 15.20 -25.25 -52.84
C ALA A 242 15.93 -25.22 -54.20
N GLU A 243 16.98 -26.03 -54.40
CA GLU A 243 17.65 -26.17 -55.71
C GLU A 243 17.24 -27.41 -56.54
N LEU A 244 16.35 -28.28 -56.03
CA LEU A 244 16.09 -29.56 -56.69
C LEU A 244 14.69 -29.78 -57.31
N LEU A 245 13.83 -28.76 -57.39
CA LEU A 245 12.55 -28.89 -58.10
C LEU A 245 12.20 -27.66 -58.94
N LYS A 246 13.05 -27.36 -59.93
CA LYS A 246 12.62 -26.64 -61.15
C LYS A 246 12.29 -27.66 -62.23
N ALA A 247 11.02 -28.05 -62.33
CA ALA A 247 10.40 -28.53 -63.58
C ALA A 247 8.90 -28.74 -63.37
N ASN A 248 8.09 -27.74 -63.73
CA ASN A 248 6.96 -27.85 -64.66
C ASN A 248 5.94 -26.73 -64.41
N GLU A 249 5.57 -26.09 -65.52
CA GLU A 249 4.70 -24.94 -65.61
C GLU A 249 3.21 -25.27 -65.48
N ASP A 250 2.46 -24.18 -65.34
CA ASP A 250 1.05 -23.94 -65.67
C ASP A 250 -0.06 -24.27 -64.66
N GLY A 251 -0.72 -23.21 -64.18
CA GLY A 251 -2.04 -23.25 -63.56
C GLY A 251 -2.30 -22.10 -62.57
N ALA A 252 -2.88 -21.00 -63.05
CA ALA A 252 -3.32 -19.87 -62.23
C ALA A 252 -4.42 -20.26 -61.21
N PHE A 253 -4.40 -19.66 -60.01
CA PHE A 253 -5.49 -18.88 -59.35
C PHE A 253 -5.17 -18.65 -57.85
N PRO A 254 -5.46 -17.45 -57.28
CA PRO A 254 -5.11 -17.11 -55.90
C PRO A 254 -6.27 -17.40 -54.94
N LEU A 255 -6.03 -18.03 -53.78
CA LEU A 255 -7.04 -18.05 -52.73
C LEU A 255 -6.45 -18.15 -51.31
N ASN A 256 -6.68 -17.07 -50.56
CA ASN A 256 -6.95 -16.95 -49.13
C ASN A 256 -6.00 -17.59 -48.11
N ARG A 257 -5.29 -16.69 -47.41
CA ARG A 257 -4.97 -16.78 -45.98
C ARG A 257 -6.18 -17.35 -45.21
N ILE A 258 -6.02 -18.55 -44.68
CA ILE A 258 -6.89 -19.06 -43.63
C ILE A 258 -6.15 -18.77 -42.32
N ASP A 259 -6.67 -17.76 -41.58
CA ASP A 259 -6.35 -17.53 -40.18
C ASP A 259 -6.77 -18.77 -39.38
N PHE A 260 -5.80 -19.50 -38.83
CA PHE A 260 -6.08 -20.45 -37.75
C PHE A 260 -5.71 -19.81 -36.42
N SER A 261 -6.75 -19.20 -35.83
CA SER A 261 -6.96 -19.12 -34.38
C SER A 261 -6.79 -20.52 -33.78
N LEU A 262 -5.73 -20.72 -33.00
CA LEU A 262 -5.59 -21.85 -32.07
C LEU A 262 -5.02 -21.34 -30.75
N ASP A 263 -5.96 -21.09 -29.86
CA ASP A 263 -5.86 -20.86 -28.42
C ASP A 263 -5.40 -22.16 -27.74
N PHE A 264 -4.25 -22.17 -27.07
CA PHE A 264 -3.90 -23.22 -26.10
C PHE A 264 -3.03 -22.70 -24.97
N GLN A 265 -3.68 -22.50 -23.83
CA GLN A 265 -3.11 -22.55 -22.48
C GLN A 265 -2.21 -23.79 -22.33
N LYS A 266 -0.89 -23.61 -22.13
CA LYS A 266 0.05 -24.71 -21.93
C LYS A 266 0.72 -24.65 -20.55
N LYS A 267 0.58 -25.78 -19.86
CA LYS A 267 1.06 -26.16 -18.53
C LYS A 267 2.60 -26.18 -18.45
N ILE A 268 3.13 -25.64 -17.37
CA ILE A 268 4.57 -25.56 -17.01
C ILE A 268 5.15 -26.97 -16.79
N THR A 269 6.34 -27.24 -17.32
CA THR A 269 7.20 -28.37 -16.92
C THR A 269 8.55 -27.82 -16.48
N VAL A 270 8.93 -28.11 -15.24
CA VAL A 270 10.25 -27.82 -14.66
C VAL A 270 11.25 -28.86 -15.18
N GLN A 271 12.46 -28.42 -15.54
CA GLN A 271 13.60 -29.31 -15.77
C GLN A 271 14.83 -28.81 -15.00
N GLU A 272 15.27 -29.64 -14.05
CA GLU A 272 16.54 -29.55 -13.33
C GLU A 272 17.71 -29.93 -14.25
N TYR A 273 18.81 -29.18 -14.20
CA TYR A 273 20.15 -29.70 -14.53
C TYR A 273 21.21 -29.04 -13.65
N GLY A 274 22.02 -29.87 -13.00
CA GLY A 274 23.05 -29.50 -12.03
C GLY A 274 24.45 -29.26 -12.60
N SER A 275 25.27 -28.67 -11.72
CA SER A 275 26.71 -28.83 -11.48
C SER A 275 27.68 -29.00 -12.66
N ALA A 276 28.56 -28.02 -12.85
CA ALA A 276 29.95 -28.23 -13.28
C ALA A 276 30.89 -27.13 -12.75
N ASP A 277 31.99 -27.56 -12.14
CA ASP A 277 33.08 -26.82 -11.51
C ASP A 277 33.87 -25.91 -12.47
N PHE A 278 34.40 -24.79 -11.95
CA PHE A 278 35.69 -24.23 -12.37
C PHE A 278 36.36 -23.50 -11.21
N LEU A 279 37.44 -24.10 -10.68
CA LEU A 279 38.44 -23.49 -9.80
C LEU A 279 39.53 -22.82 -10.65
N GLY A 280 39.90 -21.59 -10.31
CA GLY A 280 41.04 -20.88 -10.89
C GLY A 280 41.29 -19.53 -10.21
N ASP A 281 42.44 -19.44 -9.54
CA ASP A 281 42.88 -18.46 -8.54
C ASP A 281 43.25 -17.08 -9.13
N SER A 282 42.74 -15.99 -8.53
CA SER A 282 43.31 -14.63 -8.64
C SER A 282 42.74 -13.73 -7.54
N GLU A 283 43.66 -13.08 -6.80
CA GLU A 283 43.49 -12.26 -5.58
C GLU A 283 42.19 -11.41 -5.49
N PRO A 284 41.62 -11.24 -4.27
CA PRO A 284 40.48 -10.35 -4.08
C PRO A 284 40.88 -8.89 -4.41
N PRO A 285 40.08 -8.15 -5.18
CA PRO A 285 40.45 -6.82 -5.64
C PRO A 285 40.52 -5.86 -4.45
N LYS A 286 41.62 -5.12 -4.35
CA LYS A 286 41.87 -4.03 -3.36
C LYS A 286 40.68 -3.09 -3.12
N LEU A 287 39.76 -2.97 -4.09
CA LEU A 287 38.50 -2.23 -3.98
C LEU A 287 37.56 -2.74 -2.87
N LEU A 288 37.47 -4.05 -2.62
CA LEU A 288 36.61 -4.59 -1.55
C LEU A 288 37.14 -4.23 -0.15
N LEU A 289 38.46 -4.24 0.03
CA LEU A 289 39.12 -3.85 1.29
C LEU A 289 39.05 -2.33 1.56
N GLU A 290 38.96 -1.50 0.52
CA GLU A 290 38.78 -0.06 0.65
C GLU A 290 37.32 0.29 0.96
N MET A 291 36.35 -0.39 0.32
CA MET A 291 34.92 -0.26 0.64
C MET A 291 34.60 -0.72 2.07
N GLU A 292 35.19 -1.83 2.54
CA GLU A 292 35.03 -2.30 3.92
C GLU A 292 35.62 -1.33 4.96
N LYS A 293 36.67 -0.57 4.61
CA LYS A 293 37.25 0.46 5.49
C LYS A 293 36.39 1.72 5.55
N GLU A 294 35.78 2.13 4.44
CA GLU A 294 34.82 3.25 4.42
C GLU A 294 33.54 2.91 5.21
N ASP A 295 33.02 1.69 5.07
CA ASP A 295 31.88 1.18 5.86
C ASP A 295 32.16 1.13 7.37
N GLN A 296 33.41 0.79 7.75
CA GLN A 296 33.85 0.80 9.16
C GLN A 296 33.95 2.22 9.75
N LEU A 297 34.16 3.25 8.92
CA LEU A 297 34.18 4.65 9.36
C LEU A 297 32.79 5.30 9.34
N LEU A 298 31.89 4.88 8.44
CA LEU A 298 30.52 5.38 8.33
C LEU A 298 29.61 4.88 9.46
N ARG A 299 29.72 3.61 9.86
CA ARG A 299 28.93 3.02 10.95
C ARG A 299 29.01 3.79 12.28
N PRO A 300 30.20 4.13 12.83
CA PRO A 300 30.29 4.87 14.08
C PRO A 300 29.77 6.32 13.97
N VAL A 301 29.82 6.94 12.79
CA VAL A 301 29.24 8.27 12.54
C VAL A 301 27.71 8.20 12.53
N ILE A 302 27.13 7.22 11.83
CA ILE A 302 25.67 6.99 11.81
C ILE A 302 25.19 6.62 13.22
N GLN A 303 25.91 5.76 13.92
CA GLN A 303 25.55 5.34 15.28
C GLN A 303 25.65 6.49 16.28
N SER A 304 26.66 7.37 16.16
CA SER A 304 26.79 8.59 16.97
C SER A 304 25.69 9.61 16.67
N ARG A 305 25.32 9.76 15.39
CA ARG A 305 24.19 10.61 14.96
C ARG A 305 22.87 10.07 15.50
N ASN A 306 22.62 8.77 15.38
CA ASN A 306 21.41 8.12 15.90
C ASN A 306 21.34 8.25 17.42
N GLN A 307 22.46 8.07 18.14
CA GLN A 307 22.51 8.30 19.60
C GLN A 307 22.32 9.77 20.00
N ALA A 308 22.79 10.72 19.19
CA ALA A 308 22.54 12.15 19.42
C ALA A 308 21.06 12.51 19.18
N VAL A 309 20.47 11.99 18.10
CA VAL A 309 19.05 12.15 17.77
C VAL A 309 18.17 11.48 18.83
N GLN A 310 18.52 10.29 19.29
CA GLN A 310 17.82 9.60 20.38
C GLN A 310 17.83 10.43 21.67
N ARG A 311 18.98 10.98 22.04
CA ARG A 311 19.10 11.87 23.21
C ARG A 311 18.27 13.15 23.08
N ILE A 312 18.17 13.71 21.87
CA ILE A 312 17.30 14.87 21.59
C ILE A 312 15.83 14.46 21.74
N LYS A 313 15.43 13.32 21.17
CA LYS A 313 14.07 12.76 21.23
C LYS A 313 13.64 12.41 22.67
N GLU A 314 14.57 11.91 23.48
CA GLU A 314 14.37 11.64 24.92
C GLU A 314 14.26 12.93 25.75
N SER A 315 14.86 14.03 25.29
CA SER A 315 14.81 15.33 25.98
C SER A 315 13.59 16.20 25.60
N GLN A 316 12.85 15.81 24.56
CA GLN A 316 11.66 16.52 24.07
C GLN A 316 10.39 16.02 24.77
N GLN A 317 9.45 16.94 24.98
CA GLN A 317 8.11 16.61 25.45
C GLN A 317 7.31 15.92 24.34
N GLN A 318 6.48 14.94 24.70
CA GLN A 318 5.70 14.12 23.77
C GLN A 318 4.43 14.84 23.27
N PHE A 319 4.57 16.08 22.78
CA PHE A 319 3.47 16.82 22.14
C PHE A 319 3.92 17.49 20.84
N ILE A 320 3.01 17.51 19.86
CA ILE A 320 3.21 18.15 18.56
C ILE A 320 2.23 19.30 18.45
N PHE A 321 2.72 20.48 18.09
CA PHE A 321 1.89 21.66 17.90
C PHE A 321 1.52 21.79 16.41
N VAL A 322 0.22 21.80 16.08
CA VAL A 322 -0.26 21.87 14.69
C VAL A 322 -0.79 23.28 14.41
N ALA A 323 -0.02 24.04 13.63
CA ALA A 323 -0.26 25.43 13.26
C ALA A 323 -0.59 25.63 11.77
N SER A 324 -0.95 24.57 11.06
CA SER A 324 -1.24 24.61 9.60
C SER A 324 -2.46 25.45 9.21
N LEU A 325 -3.29 25.86 10.17
CA LEU A 325 -4.43 26.77 9.94
C LEU A 325 -4.08 28.24 10.22
N LEU A 326 -2.82 28.54 10.55
CA LEU A 326 -2.37 29.91 10.81
C LEU A 326 -1.68 30.49 9.58
N ASP A 327 -2.16 31.65 9.14
CA ASP A 327 -1.61 32.34 7.96
C ASP A 327 -0.64 33.48 8.33
N ARG A 328 -0.71 33.96 9.59
CA ARG A 328 0.07 35.12 10.06
C ARG A 328 1.48 34.68 10.43
N ILE A 329 2.46 34.96 9.57
CA ILE A 329 3.89 34.66 9.76
C ILE A 329 4.42 35.03 11.17
N PRO A 330 4.12 36.23 11.74
CA PRO A 330 4.58 36.58 13.08
C PRO A 330 4.04 35.65 14.19
N ASN A 331 2.81 35.16 14.04
CA ASN A 331 2.22 34.23 15.01
C ASN A 331 2.92 32.87 14.95
N ILE A 332 3.22 32.38 13.74
CA ILE A 332 3.94 31.11 13.55
C ILE A 332 5.36 31.22 14.10
N ALA A 333 6.05 32.35 13.88
CA ALA A 333 7.38 32.58 14.42
C ALA A 333 7.39 32.64 15.95
N GLY A 334 6.40 33.33 16.55
CA GLY A 334 6.21 33.33 18.00
C GLY A 334 5.96 31.92 18.56
N LEU A 335 5.09 31.15 17.89
CA LEU A 335 4.81 29.77 18.27
C LEU A 335 6.03 28.85 18.11
N ALA A 336 6.85 29.03 17.08
CA ALA A 336 8.11 28.30 16.93
C ALA A 336 9.04 28.52 18.12
N ARG A 337 9.19 29.79 18.55
CA ARG A 337 9.97 30.12 19.75
C ARG A 337 9.38 29.52 21.01
N THR A 338 8.05 29.54 21.17
CA THR A 338 7.37 28.90 22.29
C THR A 338 7.60 27.39 22.29
N CYS A 339 7.43 26.72 21.14
CA CYS A 339 7.65 25.28 20.99
C CYS A 339 9.08 24.88 21.36
N GLU A 340 10.08 25.70 21.02
CA GLU A 340 11.48 25.47 21.38
C GLU A 340 11.70 25.58 22.90
N VAL A 341 11.17 26.62 23.55
CA VAL A 341 11.26 26.81 25.01
C VAL A 341 10.63 25.64 25.77
N PHE A 342 9.49 25.15 25.29
CA PHE A 342 8.80 23.99 25.87
C PHE A 342 9.35 22.63 25.40
N LYS A 343 10.36 22.64 24.52
CA LYS A 343 10.95 21.42 23.91
C LYS A 343 9.89 20.51 23.28
N ALA A 344 8.96 21.08 22.52
CA ALA A 344 7.94 20.33 21.78
C ALA A 344 8.59 19.32 20.82
N ALA A 345 7.97 18.16 20.62
CA ALA A 345 8.44 17.15 19.66
C ALA A 345 8.44 17.67 18.22
N GLY A 346 7.52 18.57 17.87
CA GLY A 346 7.47 19.17 16.54
C GLY A 346 6.47 20.31 16.41
N LEU A 347 6.71 21.18 15.44
CA LEU A 347 5.77 22.21 15.01
C LEU A 347 5.38 21.95 13.54
N ALA A 348 4.11 21.67 13.33
CA ALA A 348 3.50 21.41 12.02
C ALA A 348 2.96 22.72 11.41
N VAL A 349 3.39 23.08 10.20
CA VAL A 349 3.00 24.31 9.48
C VAL A 349 2.51 23.97 8.07
N SER A 350 1.66 24.81 7.48
CA SER A 350 1.10 24.58 6.13
C SER A 350 2.10 24.71 4.99
N ASP A 351 3.21 25.41 5.22
CA ASP A 351 4.25 25.61 4.22
C ASP A 351 5.62 25.77 4.89
N ALA A 352 6.56 24.87 4.62
CA ALA A 352 7.94 24.99 5.10
C ALA A 352 8.71 26.16 4.48
N SER A 353 8.21 26.76 3.39
CA SER A 353 8.84 27.93 2.77
C SER A 353 8.94 29.11 3.73
N ILE A 354 8.10 29.17 4.78
CA ILE A 354 8.14 30.20 5.83
C ILE A 354 9.51 30.30 6.52
N ILE A 355 10.29 29.23 6.54
CA ILE A 355 11.63 29.22 7.16
C ILE A 355 12.58 30.20 6.42
N HIS A 356 12.31 30.45 5.14
CA HIS A 356 13.05 31.39 4.30
C HIS A 356 12.47 32.81 4.33
N ASP A 357 11.33 33.03 4.99
CA ASP A 357 10.72 34.35 5.08
C ASP A 357 11.51 35.27 6.02
N LYS A 358 11.73 36.51 5.58
CA LYS A 358 12.53 37.49 6.33
C LYS A 358 11.89 37.86 7.68
N GLN A 359 10.56 38.01 7.73
CA GLN A 359 9.86 38.34 8.98
C GLN A 359 9.92 37.16 9.94
N PHE A 360 9.79 35.94 9.42
CA PHE A 360 9.94 34.72 10.22
C PHE A 360 11.34 34.62 10.85
N GLN A 361 12.38 34.81 10.05
CA GLN A 361 13.78 34.77 10.53
C GLN A 361 14.06 35.87 11.57
N LEU A 362 13.57 37.09 11.35
CA LEU A 362 13.74 38.21 12.29
C LEU A 362 13.15 37.92 13.68
N ILE A 363 12.01 37.23 13.74
CA ILE A 363 11.32 36.93 15.00
C ILE A 363 11.87 35.65 15.65
N ARG A 364 12.40 34.71 14.86
CA ARG A 364 12.94 33.41 15.32
C ARG A 364 14.34 33.50 15.92
N ILE A 365 15.10 34.57 15.69
CA ILE A 365 16.44 34.75 16.29
C ILE A 365 16.27 34.82 17.82
N ASP A 366 16.87 33.85 18.52
CA ASP A 366 16.97 33.88 19.98
C ASP A 366 17.92 35.00 20.43
N SER A 367 17.70 35.47 21.66
CA SER A 367 18.52 36.37 22.48
C SER A 367 20.04 36.13 22.41
N ASN A 368 20.48 34.92 22.04
CA ASN A 368 21.89 34.51 21.92
C ASN A 368 22.42 34.45 20.47
N GLY A 369 21.65 34.89 19.47
CA GLY A 369 22.12 34.95 18.07
C GLY A 369 22.23 33.59 17.35
N ASN A 370 21.79 32.50 17.96
CA ASN A 370 21.75 31.18 17.32
C ASN A 370 20.42 30.94 16.58
N THR A 371 20.52 30.26 15.43
CA THR A 371 19.36 29.72 14.72
C THR A 371 18.78 28.56 15.51
N SER A 372 17.65 28.83 16.16
CA SER A 372 16.67 27.89 16.71
C SER A 372 16.70 26.49 16.07
N HIS A 373 16.89 25.43 16.86
CA HIS A 373 16.97 24.03 16.40
C HIS A 373 15.60 23.32 16.39
N GLN A 374 14.49 24.07 16.39
CA GLN A 374 13.15 23.47 16.36
C GLN A 374 12.98 22.62 15.10
N SER A 375 12.53 21.37 15.27
CA SER A 375 12.16 20.49 14.16
C SER A 375 10.84 20.98 13.55
N PHE A 376 10.91 21.40 12.29
CA PHE A 376 9.74 21.81 11.51
C PHE A 376 9.20 20.63 10.72
N ILE A 377 7.88 20.52 10.72
CA ILE A 377 7.14 19.55 9.94
C ILE A 377 6.31 20.37 8.96
N SER A 378 6.64 20.35 7.67
CA SER A 378 5.76 20.90 6.62
C SER A 378 4.55 19.99 6.48
N VAL A 379 3.32 20.50 6.31
CA VAL A 379 2.08 19.69 6.26
C VAL A 379 1.20 20.03 5.08
#